data_AF-A0A2U3NHY8-F1
#
_entry.id   AF-A0A2U3NHY8-F1
#
_cell.length_a   1.000
_cell.length_b   1.000
_cell.length_c   1.000
_cell.angle_alpha   90.00
_cell.angle_beta   90.00
_cell.angle_gamma   90.00
#
_symmetry.space_group_name_H-M   'P 1'
#
loop_
_entity.id
_entity.type
_entity.pdbx_description
1 polymer ?
#
loop_
_entity_poly.entity_id
_entity_poly.type
_entity_poly.pdbx_seq_one_letter_code
_entity_poly.pdbx_strand_id
1 'polypeptide(L)' 'MNRLRFLVAALIAAVASMAGGGVARADSPAPGDSCTALHATTHDANGRTMWCNPTMTGDHSLVWQYGGPSTP' A
#
# COMPACT_ATOMS: atom_id res chain seq x y z
N MET A 1 5.50 33.79 -23.20
CA MET A 1 6.32 32.57 -22.98
C MET A 1 6.24 31.99 -21.56
N ASN A 2 5.38 32.49 -20.65
CA ASN A 2 5.30 31.94 -19.28
C ASN A 2 4.14 30.95 -19.06
N ARG A 3 3.18 30.86 -19.98
CA ARG A 3 1.99 29.99 -19.85
C ARG A 3 2.26 28.54 -20.25
N LEU A 4 3.23 28.31 -21.14
CA LEU A 4 3.64 26.97 -21.59
C LEU A 4 4.35 26.18 -20.47
N ARG A 5 5.04 26.89 -19.57
CA ARG A 5 5.78 26.28 -18.44
C ARG A 5 4.87 25.67 -17.39
N PHE A 6 3.69 26.26 -17.16
CA PHE A 6 2.71 25.73 -16.22
C PHE A 6 2.00 24.46 -16.72
N LEU A 7 1.88 24.29 -18.04
CA LEU A 7 1.27 23.10 -18.64
C LEU A 7 2.18 21.87 -18.52
N VAL A 8 3.51 22.04 -18.56
CA VAL A 8 4.46 20.94 -18.39
C VAL A 8 4.51 20.44 -16.95
N ALA A 9 4.38 21.33 -15.96
CA ALA A 9 4.38 20.94 -14.55
C ALA A 9 3.15 20.11 -14.14
N ALA A 10 2.00 20.35 -14.77
CA ALA A 10 0.76 19.61 -14.48
C ALA A 10 0.79 18.15 -14.97
N LEU A 11 1.60 17.85 -16.00
CA LEU A 11 1.72 16.48 -16.54
C LEU A 11 2.58 15.57 -15.64
N ILE A 12 3.51 16.12 -14.86
CA ILE A 12 4.41 15.31 -14.01
C ILE A 12 3.69 14.83 -12.74
N ALA A 13 2.72 15.61 -12.23
CA ALA A 13 1.94 15.26 -11.05
C ALA A 13 0.92 14.12 -11.30
N ALA A 14 0.58 13.85 -12.57
CA ALA A 14 -0.40 12.82 -12.93
C ALA A 14 0.18 11.40 -12.98
N VAL A 15 1.50 11.21 -12.86
CA VAL A 15 2.17 9.90 -12.99
C VAL A 15 2.52 9.27 -11.63
N ALA A 16 2.30 9.98 -10.52
CA ALA A 16 2.59 9.47 -9.18
C ALA A 16 1.55 8.44 -8.66
N SER A 17 0.59 8.02 -9.48
CA SER A 17 -0.36 6.94 -9.15
C SER A 17 0.11 5.55 -9.60
N MET A 18 1.31 5.42 -10.18
CA MET A 18 1.88 4.14 -10.60
C MET A 18 3.04 3.67 -9.71
N ALA A 19 2.89 3.76 -8.39
CA ALA A 19 3.57 2.83 -7.50
C ALA A 19 2.75 1.52 -7.38
N GLY A 20 2.15 1.07 -8.48
CA GLY A 20 1.72 -0.30 -8.63
C GLY A 20 2.95 -1.13 -8.90
N GLY A 21 3.66 -1.54 -7.84
CA GLY A 21 4.56 -2.67 -7.93
C GLY A 21 3.79 -3.79 -8.63
N GLY A 22 4.33 -4.29 -9.74
CA GLY A 22 3.60 -5.13 -10.68
C GLY A 22 2.74 -6.16 -9.96
N VAL A 23 1.43 -5.95 -9.99
CA VAL A 23 0.47 -6.95 -9.53
C VAL A 23 0.48 -8.01 -10.63
N ALA A 24 1.39 -8.98 -10.48
CA ALA A 24 1.01 -10.34 -10.77
C ALA A 24 -0.37 -10.50 -10.12
N ARG A 25 -1.38 -10.95 -10.88
CA ARG A 25 -2.75 -11.15 -10.40
C ARG A 25 -2.74 -12.24 -9.33
N ALA A 26 -2.15 -11.95 -8.18
CA ALA A 26 -2.26 -12.71 -6.97
C ALA A 26 -3.62 -12.36 -6.40
N ASP A 27 -4.34 -13.37 -5.93
CA ASP A 27 -5.56 -13.18 -5.17
C ASP A 27 -5.36 -12.06 -4.13
N SER A 28 -6.41 -11.25 -3.92
CA SER A 28 -6.35 -10.22 -2.89
C SER A 28 -5.96 -10.88 -1.56
N PRO A 29 -4.94 -10.37 -0.85
CA PRO A 29 -4.46 -11.02 0.37
C PRO A 29 -5.58 -11.09 1.39
N ALA A 30 -5.59 -12.16 2.18
CA ALA A 30 -6.46 -12.33 3.32
C ALA A 30 -5.76 -11.83 4.61
N PRO A 31 -6.54 -11.48 5.64
CA PRO A 31 -5.99 -11.23 6.97
C PRO A 31 -5.21 -12.45 7.47
N GLY A 32 -4.00 -12.22 7.98
CA GLY A 32 -3.09 -13.28 8.42
C GLY A 32 -2.12 -13.77 7.35
N ASP A 33 -2.35 -13.44 6.06
CA ASP A 33 -1.38 -13.75 5.02
C ASP A 33 -0.07 -13.00 5.26
N SER A 34 1.05 -13.65 4.95
CA SER A 34 2.38 -13.08 5.10
C SER A 34 2.58 -11.88 4.19
N CYS A 35 3.27 -10.87 4.70
CA CYS A 35 3.70 -9.71 3.94
C CYS A 35 5.17 -9.40 4.25
N THR A 36 5.82 -8.60 3.40
CA THR A 36 7.27 -8.43 3.44
C THR A 36 7.72 -7.03 3.84
N ALA A 37 6.79 -6.07 3.94
CA ALA A 37 7.09 -4.66 4.15
C ALA A 37 6.25 -4.09 5.30
N LEU A 38 6.91 -3.87 6.45
CA LEU A 38 6.28 -3.29 7.64
C LEU A 38 5.58 -1.96 7.30
N HIS A 39 4.37 -1.79 7.82
CA HIS A 39 3.46 -0.67 7.59
C HIS A 39 3.00 -0.47 6.15
N ALA A 40 3.26 -1.42 5.23
CA ALA A 40 2.64 -1.40 3.91
C ALA A 40 1.12 -1.46 4.03
N THR A 41 0.42 -0.88 3.07
CA THR A 41 -1.04 -0.93 2.96
C THR A 41 -1.48 -1.69 1.73
N THR A 42 -2.60 -2.40 1.85
CA THR A 42 -3.27 -3.06 0.72
C THR A 42 -4.78 -3.07 0.94
N HIS A 43 -5.54 -3.63 0.00
CA HIS A 43 -6.98 -3.81 0.11
C HIS A 43 -7.35 -5.29 -0.03
N ASP A 44 -8.28 -5.75 0.81
CA ASP A 44 -8.86 -7.09 0.67
C ASP A 44 -9.82 -7.18 -0.53
N ALA A 45 -10.40 -8.36 -0.76
CA ALA A 45 -11.37 -8.58 -1.85
C ALA A 45 -12.64 -7.72 -1.75
N ASN A 46 -12.95 -7.18 -0.57
CA ASN A 46 -14.08 -6.28 -0.32
C ASN A 46 -13.68 -4.80 -0.35
N GLY A 47 -12.43 -4.48 -0.71
CA GLY A 47 -11.91 -3.11 -0.75
C GLY A 47 -11.61 -2.52 0.64
N ARG A 48 -11.51 -3.33 1.70
CA ARG A 48 -11.15 -2.85 3.04
C ARG A 48 -9.63 -2.72 3.15
N THR A 49 -9.16 -1.60 3.67
CA THR A 49 -7.73 -1.38 3.90
C THR A 49 -7.19 -2.31 4.97
N MET A 50 -6.04 -2.91 4.69
CA MET A 50 -5.23 -3.70 5.61
C MET A 50 -3.82 -3.12 5.70
N TRP A 51 -3.15 -3.40 6.81
CA TRP A 51 -1.78 -3.00 7.09
C TRP A 51 -0.91 -4.22 7.35
N CYS A 52 0.31 -4.19 6.83
CA CYS A 52 1.32 -5.20 7.09
C CYS A 52 2.00 -4.89 8.43
N ASN A 53 1.66 -5.63 9.48
CA ASN A 53 2.13 -5.39 10.84
C ASN A 53 2.66 -6.68 11.47
N PRO A 54 3.53 -6.59 12.50
CA PRO A 54 4.00 -7.78 13.21
C PRO A 54 2.84 -8.46 13.94
N THR A 55 2.90 -9.78 14.07
CA THR A 55 2.05 -10.49 15.02
C THR A 55 2.43 -10.11 16.45
N MET A 56 1.43 -9.93 17.32
CA MET A 56 1.67 -9.64 18.76
C MET A 56 2.20 -10.87 19.52
N THR A 57 1.99 -12.06 18.98
CA THR A 57 2.41 -13.34 19.56
C THR A 57 3.23 -14.14 18.54
N GLY A 58 4.00 -15.11 19.04
CA GLY A 58 4.86 -15.96 18.22
C GLY A 58 6.11 -15.23 17.72
N ASP A 59 6.52 -15.51 16.49
CA ASP A 59 7.80 -15.07 15.91
C ASP A 59 7.79 -13.59 15.45
N HIS A 60 6.76 -12.82 15.79
CA HIS A 60 6.58 -11.42 15.35
C HIS A 60 6.68 -11.26 13.81
N SER A 61 6.24 -12.27 13.07
CA SER A 61 6.20 -12.27 11.62
C SER A 61 5.26 -11.18 11.10
N LEU A 62 5.57 -10.65 9.91
CA LEU A 62 4.74 -9.63 9.28
C LEU A 62 3.55 -10.27 8.56
N VAL A 63 2.35 -9.84 8.93
CA VAL A 63 1.09 -10.32 8.33
C VAL A 63 0.13 -9.17 8.05
N TRP A 64 -0.76 -9.38 7.09
CA TRP A 64 -1.86 -8.44 6.80
C TRP A 64 -2.89 -8.45 7.92
N GLN A 65 -3.19 -7.28 8.49
CA GLN A 65 -4.10 -7.12 9.61
C GLN A 65 -5.02 -5.91 9.42
N TYR A 66 -6.20 -5.97 10.03
CA TYR A 66 -7.07 -4.80 10.16
C TYR A 66 -6.65 -4.00 11.40
N GLY A 67 -6.68 -2.68 11.29
CA GLY A 67 -6.13 -1.79 12.30
C GLY A 67 -4.71 -1.38 11.94
N GLY A 68 -4.56 -0.15 11.48
CA GLY A 68 -3.26 0.42 11.16
C GLY A 68 -2.38 0.58 12.40
N PRO A 69 -1.09 0.92 12.21
CA PRO A 69 -0.20 1.17 13.32
C PRO A 69 -0.84 2.16 14.31
N SER A 70 -0.95 1.75 15.57
CA SER A 70 -1.33 2.63 16.67
C SER A 70 -0.25 3.68 16.83
N THR A 71 -0.57 4.94 16.53
CA THR A 71 0.32 6.06 16.82
C THR A 71 0.55 6.14 18.34
N PRO A 72 1.81 6.29 18.79
CA PRO A 72 2.14 6.45 20.21
C PRO A 72 1.56 7.74 20.81
#